data_AF-A0A9E3J3A2-F1
#
_entry.id   AF-A0A9E3J3A2-F1
#
_cell.length_a   1.000
_cell.length_b   1.000
_cell.length_c   1.000
_cell.angle_alpha   90.00
_cell.angle_beta   90.00
_cell.angle_gamma   90.00
#
_symmetry.space_group_name_H-M   'P 1'
#
loop_
_entity.id
_entity.type
_entity.pdbx_description
1 polymer ?
#
loop_
_entity_poly.entity_id
_entity_poly.type
_entity_poly.pdbx_seq_one_letter_code
_entity_poly.pdbx_strand_id
1 'polypeptide(L)'
;DWKRMQAEVADWGERYDALMAAGDAPTSPAAMDMAEQHRRHVCAWFYDCPYEMHQGLAEMYVSDERFKAFYDSMRPGLAEHLRDAIGANAARHTA
;
A
#
# COMPACT_ATOMS: atom_id res chain seq x y z
N ASP A 1 -14.83 6.34 -13.14
CA ASP A 1 -15.86 5.50 -12.49
C ASP A 1 -15.47 5.31 -11.04
N TRP A 2 -16.15 6.05 -10.14
CA TRP A 2 -15.82 6.06 -8.70
C TRP A 2 -16.19 4.75 -7.99
N LYS A 3 -17.18 4.01 -8.49
CA LYS A 3 -17.58 2.72 -7.90
C LYS A 3 -16.53 1.67 -8.18
N ARG A 4 -15.99 1.65 -9.39
CA ARG A 4 -14.89 0.74 -9.76
C ARG A 4 -13.66 0.97 -8.90
N MET A 5 -13.24 2.23 -8.73
CA MET A 5 -12.09 2.58 -7.90
C MET A 5 -12.26 2.08 -6.45
N GLN A 6 -13.42 2.27 -5.84
CA GLN A 6 -13.69 1.74 -4.49
C GLN A 6 -13.67 0.22 -4.42
N ALA A 7 -14.23 -0.47 -5.41
CA ALA A 7 -14.22 -1.93 -5.45
C ALA A 7 -12.78 -2.47 -5.56
N GLU A 8 -11.93 -1.81 -6.35
CA GLU A 8 -10.50 -2.15 -6.46
C GLU A 8 -9.77 -1.95 -5.12
N VAL A 9 -10.06 -0.86 -4.38
CA VAL A 9 -9.47 -0.62 -3.05
C VAL A 9 -9.97 -1.62 -2.02
N ALA A 10 -11.26 -1.97 -2.04
CA ALA A 10 -11.83 -2.95 -1.13
C ALA A 10 -11.22 -4.34 -1.33
N ASP A 11 -11.15 -4.82 -2.58
CA ASP A 11 -10.49 -6.08 -2.93
C ASP A 11 -9.01 -6.09 -2.55
N TRP A 12 -8.30 -4.99 -2.79
CA TRP A 12 -6.91 -4.83 -2.37
C TRP A 12 -6.76 -4.92 -0.84
N GLY A 13 -7.65 -4.25 -0.09
CA GLY A 13 -7.64 -4.25 1.37
C GLY A 13 -7.88 -5.64 1.96
N GLU A 14 -8.86 -6.39 1.44
CA GLU A 14 -9.14 -7.77 1.88
C GLU A 14 -7.94 -8.70 1.64
N ARG A 15 -7.29 -8.60 0.48
CA ARG A 15 -6.09 -9.39 0.18
C ARG A 15 -4.90 -8.99 1.04
N TYR A 16 -4.77 -7.71 1.39
CA TYR A 16 -3.70 -7.23 2.26
C TYR A 16 -3.90 -7.68 3.72
N ASP A 17 -5.14 -7.65 4.21
CA ASP A 17 -5.47 -8.19 5.53
C ASP A 17 -5.14 -9.69 5.63
N ALA A 18 -5.51 -10.47 4.61
CA ALA A 18 -5.20 -11.89 4.55
C ALA A 18 -3.68 -12.17 4.55
N LEU A 19 -2.89 -11.38 3.82
CA LEU A 19 -1.43 -11.45 3.81
C LEU A 19 -0.85 -11.21 5.22
N MET A 20 -1.29 -10.15 5.90
CA MET A 20 -0.83 -9.87 7.26
C MET A 20 -1.35 -10.89 8.29
N ALA A 21 -2.53 -11.48 8.07
CA ALA A 21 -3.06 -12.55 8.90
C ALA A 21 -2.23 -13.85 8.78
N ALA A 22 -1.66 -14.10 7.60
CA ALA A 22 -0.72 -15.21 7.38
C ALA A 22 0.67 -14.97 7.99
N GLY A 23 0.95 -13.75 8.47
CA GLY A 23 2.22 -13.38 9.08
C GLY A 23 3.33 -13.06 8.07
N ASP A 24 2.98 -12.77 6.83
CA ASP A 24 3.94 -12.35 5.82
C ASP A 24 4.63 -11.04 6.24
N ALA A 25 5.95 -10.99 6.08
CA ALA A 25 6.74 -9.80 6.36
C ALA A 25 6.48 -8.70 5.30
N PRO A 26 6.63 -7.41 5.63
CA PRO A 26 6.46 -6.33 4.67
C PRO A 26 7.52 -6.37 3.54
N THR A 27 8.66 -7.00 3.79
CA THR A 27 9.73 -7.22 2.81
C THR A 27 9.55 -8.49 1.97
N SER A 28 8.48 -9.26 2.18
CA SER A 28 8.19 -10.46 1.40
C SER A 28 7.84 -10.11 -0.06
N PRO A 29 8.08 -11.00 -1.04
CA PRO A 29 7.64 -10.81 -2.41
C PRO A 29 6.14 -10.50 -2.53
N ALA A 30 5.30 -11.20 -1.75
CA ALA A 30 3.87 -10.99 -1.74
C ALA A 30 3.49 -9.56 -1.27
N ALA A 31 4.11 -9.06 -0.20
CA ALA A 31 3.86 -7.71 0.30
C ALA A 31 4.35 -6.63 -0.68
N MET A 32 5.51 -6.84 -1.31
CA MET A 32 6.04 -5.94 -2.34
C MET A 32 5.15 -5.90 -3.59
N ASP A 33 4.55 -7.03 -3.97
CA ASP A 33 3.61 -7.08 -5.11
C ASP A 33 2.28 -6.37 -4.78
N MET A 34 1.80 -6.47 -3.54
CA MET A 34 0.65 -5.67 -3.07
C MET A 34 0.97 -4.17 -3.05
N ALA A 35 2.19 -3.77 -2.66
CA ALA A 35 2.64 -2.39 -2.73
C ALA A 35 2.74 -1.90 -4.19
N GLU A 36 3.24 -2.72 -5.12
CA GLU A 36 3.28 -2.37 -6.53
C GLU A 36 1.87 -2.22 -7.13
N GLN A 37 0.93 -3.09 -6.75
CA GLN A 37 -0.47 -2.94 -7.14
C GLN A 37 -1.08 -1.64 -6.62
N HIS A 38 -0.80 -1.29 -5.36
CA HIS A 38 -1.21 -0.02 -4.77
C HIS A 38 -0.65 1.18 -5.55
N ARG A 39 0.64 1.16 -5.91
CA ARG A 39 1.27 2.21 -6.73
C ARG A 39 0.57 2.37 -8.08
N ARG A 40 0.30 1.25 -8.76
CA ARG A 40 -0.40 1.24 -10.05
C ARG A 40 -1.83 1.77 -9.95
N HIS A 41 -2.53 1.49 -8.85
CA HIS A 41 -3.84 2.06 -8.58
C HIS A 41 -3.76 3.58 -8.44
N VAL A 42 -2.74 4.10 -7.73
CA VAL A 42 -2.49 5.55 -7.65
C VAL A 42 -2.26 6.16 -9.04
N CYS A 43 -1.41 5.53 -9.87
CA CYS A 43 -1.18 5.95 -11.25
C CYS A 43 -2.47 5.95 -12.10
N ALA A 44 -3.30 4.93 -11.96
CA ALA A 44 -4.49 4.76 -12.79
C ALA A 44 -5.59 5.80 -12.50
N TRP A 45 -5.69 6.27 -11.25
CA TRP A 45 -6.83 7.07 -10.81
C TRP A 45 -6.50 8.51 -10.40
N PHE A 46 -5.24 8.83 -10.09
CA PHE A 46 -4.88 10.14 -9.55
C PHE A 46 -3.80 10.83 -10.37
N TYR A 47 -2.58 10.29 -10.40
CA TYR A 47 -1.43 10.89 -11.08
C TYR A 47 -0.27 9.90 -11.18
N ASP A 48 0.65 10.15 -12.11
CA ASP A 48 1.89 9.39 -12.22
C ASP A 48 2.64 9.36 -10.89
N CYS A 49 2.86 8.15 -10.39
CA CYS A 49 3.49 7.91 -9.10
C CYS A 49 4.78 7.08 -9.30
N PRO A 50 5.93 7.75 -9.52
CA PRO A 50 7.24 7.11 -9.46
C PRO A 50 7.50 6.48 -8.08
N TYR A 51 8.45 5.54 -8.00
CA TYR A 51 8.76 4.84 -6.74
C TYR A 51 9.14 5.80 -5.60
N GLU A 52 9.97 6.81 -5.87
CA GLU A 52 10.36 7.83 -4.88
C GLU A 52 9.14 8.60 -4.35
N MET A 53 8.21 8.97 -5.23
CA MET A 53 6.97 9.63 -4.82
C MET A 53 6.11 8.70 -3.96
N HIS A 54 6.03 7.42 -4.31
CA HIS A 54 5.27 6.44 -3.55
C HIS A 54 5.83 6.25 -2.14
N GLN A 55 7.16 6.26 -1.98
CA GLN A 55 7.81 6.27 -0.66
C GLN A 55 7.48 7.55 0.14
N GLY A 56 7.48 8.72 -0.50
CA GLY A 56 7.06 9.97 0.17
C GLY A 56 5.61 9.93 0.65
N LEU A 57 4.70 9.34 -0.14
CA LEU A 57 3.31 9.11 0.28
C LEU A 57 3.21 8.13 1.43
N ALA A 58 4.03 7.08 1.43
CA ALA A 58 4.06 6.08 2.49
C ALA A 58 4.40 6.66 3.86
N GLU A 59 5.33 7.62 3.93
CA GLU A 59 5.63 8.34 5.18
C GLU A 59 4.44 9.17 5.66
N MET A 60 3.70 9.81 4.75
CA MET A 60 2.47 10.53 5.07
C MET A 60 1.39 9.58 5.62
N TYR A 61 1.30 8.34 5.14
CA TYR A 61 0.30 7.37 5.61
C TYR A 61 0.43 7.01 7.08
N VAL A 62 1.64 7.10 7.63
CA VAL A 62 1.91 6.81 9.04
C VAL A 62 1.92 8.09 9.88
N SER A 63 2.37 9.21 9.32
CA SER A 63 2.54 10.48 10.06
C SER A 63 1.27 11.32 10.20
N ASP A 64 0.32 11.23 9.26
CA ASP A 64 -0.99 11.89 9.37
C ASP A 64 -2.05 10.90 9.86
N GLU A 65 -2.64 11.20 11.03
CA GLU A 65 -3.61 10.34 11.71
C GLU A 65 -4.81 9.96 10.84
N ARG A 66 -5.22 10.80 9.88
CA ARG A 66 -6.38 10.51 9.03
C ARG A 66 -6.07 9.40 8.04
N PHE A 67 -4.89 9.42 7.44
CA PHE A 67 -4.45 8.35 6.55
C PHE A 67 -4.15 7.08 7.32
N LYS A 68 -3.52 7.21 8.49
CA LYS A 68 -3.27 6.07 9.37
C LYS A 68 -4.56 5.38 9.76
N ALA A 69 -5.56 6.14 10.22
CA ALA A 69 -6.87 5.61 10.60
C ALA A 69 -7.58 4.90 9.43
N PHE A 70 -7.45 5.40 8.20
CA PHE A 70 -8.02 4.73 7.03
C PHE A 70 -7.41 3.33 6.82
N TYR A 71 -6.09 3.21 6.77
CA TYR A 71 -5.44 1.91 6.57
C TYR A 71 -5.64 0.99 7.79
N ASP A 72 -5.55 1.53 9.00
CA ASP A 72 -5.76 0.75 10.23
C ASP A 72 -7.22 0.31 10.41
N SER A 73 -8.18 0.98 9.77
CA SER A 73 -9.58 0.53 9.75
C SER A 73 -9.78 -0.76 8.95
N MET A 74 -8.90 -1.06 8.00
CA MET A 74 -8.89 -2.34 7.28
C MET A 74 -8.26 -3.43 8.14
N ARG A 75 -7.11 -3.12 8.73
CA ARG A 75 -6.43 -3.98 9.71
C ARG A 75 -5.50 -3.13 10.59
N PRO A 76 -5.53 -3.29 11.92
CA PRO A 76 -4.60 -2.59 12.81
C PRO A 76 -3.14 -2.83 12.43
N GLY A 77 -2.37 -1.76 12.24
CA GLY A 77 -0.95 -1.79 11.88
C GLY A 77 -0.68 -1.92 10.38
N LEU A 78 -1.71 -1.87 9.53
CA LEU A 78 -1.56 -1.94 8.08
C LEU A 78 -0.80 -0.72 7.55
N ALA A 79 -0.99 0.47 8.13
CA ALA A 79 -0.29 1.67 7.68
C ALA A 79 1.24 1.52 7.70
N GLU A 80 1.79 1.04 8.83
CA GLU A 80 3.22 0.78 8.99
C GLU A 80 3.69 -0.36 8.08
N HIS A 81 2.93 -1.44 8.01
CA HIS A 81 3.28 -2.58 7.17
C HIS A 81 3.33 -2.20 5.68
N LEU A 82 2.36 -1.40 5.23
CA LEU A 82 2.32 -0.88 3.86
C LEU A 82 3.51 0.04 3.59
N ARG A 83 3.86 0.94 4.52
CA ARG A 83 5.02 1.81 4.36
C ARG A 83 6.30 1.01 4.12
N ASP A 84 6.52 -0.01 4.94
CA ASP A 84 7.73 -0.85 4.85
C ASP A 84 7.73 -1.67 3.54
N ALA A 85 6.56 -2.16 3.10
CA ALA A 85 6.41 -2.87 1.84
C ALA A 85 6.64 -1.96 0.61
N ILE A 86 6.22 -0.70 0.68
CA ILE A 86 6.49 0.30 -0.35
C ILE A 86 8.00 0.58 -0.43
N GLY A 87 8.67 0.74 0.70
CA GLY A 87 10.12 0.92 0.76
C GLY A 87 10.87 -0.26 0.15
N ALA A 88 10.48 -1.49 0.50
CA ALA A 88 11.07 -2.71 -0.06
C ALA A 88 10.82 -2.84 -1.58
N ASN A 89 9.60 -2.55 -2.03
CA ASN A 89 9.27 -2.58 -3.46
C ASN A 89 10.06 -1.53 -4.25
N ALA A 90 10.19 -0.31 -3.74
CA ALA A 90 11.00 0.72 -4.38
C ALA A 90 12.46 0.25 -4.54
N ALA A 91 13.06 -0.26 -3.46
CA ALA A 91 14.43 -0.79 -3.49
C ALA A 91 14.62 -1.93 -4.51
N ARG A 92 13.61 -2.80 -4.66
CA ARG A 92 13.61 -3.91 -5.65
C ARG A 92 13.68 -3.43 -7.10
N HIS A 93 13.17 -2.23 -7.41
CA HIS A 93 13.07 -1.69 -8.79
C HIS A 93 14.11 -0.62 -9.11
N THR A 94 14.87 -0.16 -8.11
CA THR A 94 15.93 0.85 -8.29
C THR A 94 17.35 0.26 -8.24
N ALA A 95 17.48 -1.05 -8.02
CA ALA A 95 18.75 -1.79 -8.07
C ALA A 95 19.07 -2.26 -9.50
#